data_AF-A0A1B6K5D1-F1
#
_entry.id   AF-A0A1B6K5D1-F1
#
_cell.length_a   1.000
_cell.length_b   1.000
_cell.length_c   1.000
_cell.angle_alpha   90.00
_cell.angle_beta   90.00
_cell.angle_gamma   90.00
#
_symmetry.space_group_name_H-M   'P 1'
#
loop_
_entity.id
_entity.type
_entity.pdbx_description
1 polymer ?
#
loop_
_entity_poly.entity_id
_entity_poly.type
_entity_poly.pdbx_seq_one_letter_code
_entity_poly.pdbx_strand_id
1 'polypeptide(L)'
;IHEAILHVDKLHLQTHMDVHNYPTRHASRLTIPQHRTALFEKKPSYIGRKLKNLLPDFLRNLTGDRLKNSLREFLLKNPVYTIEEFLESANARTTMTFNI
;
A
#
# COMPACT_ATOMS: atom_id res chain seq x y z
N ILE A 1 -7.91 1.44 7.66
CA ILE A 1 -6.61 1.37 6.93
C ILE A 1 -5.75 0.19 7.38
N HIS A 2 -5.38 0.11 8.67
CA HIS A 2 -4.55 -0.97 9.24
C HIS A 2 -5.00 -2.39 8.82
N GLU A 3 -6.25 -2.76 9.12
CA GLU A 3 -6.77 -4.10 8.80
C GLU A 3 -6.82 -4.41 7.30
N ALA A 4 -7.10 -3.43 6.45
CA ALA A 4 -7.11 -3.64 5.00
C ALA A 4 -5.72 -3.98 4.46
N ILE A 5 -4.67 -3.34 5.00
CA ILE A 5 -3.27 -3.64 4.66
C ILE A 5 -2.88 -5.03 5.17
N LEU A 6 -3.24 -5.39 6.41
CA LEU A 6 -2.94 -6.72 6.95
C LEU A 6 -3.72 -7.84 6.25
N HIS A 7 -4.93 -7.54 5.77
CA HIS A 7 -5.70 -8.49 4.97
C HIS A 7 -4.95 -8.84 3.69
N VAL A 8 -4.46 -7.86 2.93
CA VAL A 8 -3.70 -8.14 1.68
C VAL A 8 -2.33 -8.74 1.93
N ASP A 9 -1.71 -8.47 3.08
CA ASP A 9 -0.46 -9.11 3.49
C ASP A 9 -0.60 -10.63 3.61
N LYS A 10 -1.71 -11.09 4.21
CA LYS A 10 -2.02 -12.51 4.38
C LYS A 10 -2.41 -13.23 3.08
N LEU A 11 -2.83 -12.49 2.05
CA LEU A 11 -3.29 -13.06 0.79
C LEU A 11 -2.15 -13.42 -0.17
N HIS A 12 -0.89 -13.06 0.13
CA HIS A 12 0.29 -13.36 -0.71
C HIS A 12 0.05 -13.02 -2.20
N LEU A 13 -0.51 -11.84 -2.45
CA LEU A 13 -0.92 -11.42 -3.78
C LEU A 13 0.28 -11.12 -4.68
N GLN A 14 0.08 -11.33 -5.98
CA GLN A 14 1.11 -11.07 -6.99
C GLN A 14 1.61 -9.62 -6.96
N THR A 15 2.92 -9.49 -7.12
CA THR A 15 3.68 -8.26 -7.29
C THR A 15 4.04 -8.06 -8.76
N HIS A 16 4.61 -6.89 -9.10
CA HIS A 16 5.08 -6.64 -10.47
C HIS A 16 6.29 -7.52 -10.84
N MET A 17 7.08 -7.98 -9.86
CA MET A 17 8.15 -8.96 -10.12
C MET A 17 7.63 -10.29 -10.62
N ASP A 18 6.44 -10.70 -10.19
CA ASP A 18 5.86 -11.97 -10.63
C ASP A 18 5.36 -11.91 -12.08
N VAL A 19 5.24 -10.70 -12.65
CA VAL A 19 4.74 -10.44 -14.00
C VAL A 19 5.88 -10.18 -15.00
N HIS A 20 7.01 -9.64 -14.54
CA HIS A 20 8.11 -9.22 -15.40
C HIS A 20 9.41 -9.95 -15.06
N ASN A 21 10.10 -10.46 -16.08
CA ASN A 21 11.39 -11.15 -15.95
C ASN A 21 12.59 -10.21 -15.74
N TYR A 22 12.36 -8.90 -15.54
CA TYR A 22 13.41 -7.92 -15.34
C TYR A 22 13.08 -7.00 -14.16
N PRO A 23 14.09 -6.47 -13.45
CA PRO A 23 13.87 -5.56 -12.33
C PRO A 23 13.19 -4.28 -12.79
N THR A 24 12.09 -3.92 -12.14
CA THR A 24 11.43 -2.62 -12.34
C THR A 24 11.49 -1.81 -11.05
N ARG A 25 11.44 -0.47 -11.17
CA ARG A 25 11.42 0.44 -10.00
C ARG A 25 10.26 0.13 -9.02
N HIS A 26 9.22 -0.54 -9.49
CA HIS A 26 8.01 -0.87 -8.72
C HIS A 26 7.78 -2.38 -8.58
N ALA A 27 8.82 -3.16 -8.81
CA ALA A 27 8.95 -4.58 -8.56
C ALA A 27 8.16 -5.09 -7.34
N SER A 28 8.42 -4.52 -6.16
CA SER A 28 7.83 -4.95 -4.88
C SER A 28 6.39 -4.46 -4.65
N ARG A 29 5.80 -3.68 -5.58
CA ARG A 29 4.42 -3.22 -5.47
C ARG A 29 3.46 -4.33 -5.89
N LEU A 30 2.37 -4.47 -5.14
CA LEU A 30 1.27 -5.36 -5.49
C LEU A 30 0.64 -4.92 -6.81
N THR A 31 0.29 -5.88 -7.66
CA THR A 31 -0.47 -5.59 -8.88
C THR A 31 -1.87 -5.12 -8.53
N ILE A 32 -2.34 -4.05 -9.15
CA ILE A 32 -3.70 -3.56 -8.96
C ILE A 32 -4.52 -4.00 -10.20
N PRO A 33 -5.51 -4.89 -10.04
CA PRO A 33 -6.26 -5.40 -11.16
C PRO A 33 -7.14 -4.29 -11.72
N GLN A 34 -7.24 -4.23 -13.05
CA GLN A 34 -8.10 -3.28 -13.74
C GLN A 34 -9.57 -3.71 -13.60
N HIS A 35 -10.46 -2.76 -13.30
CA HIS A 35 -11.88 -3.04 -13.07
C HIS A 35 -12.74 -1.85 -13.55
N ARG A 36 -14.06 -2.07 -13.69
CA ARG A 36 -15.00 -1.07 -14.24
C ARG A 36 -16.12 -0.65 -13.29
N THR A 37 -16.17 -1.19 -12.07
CA THR A 37 -17.26 -0.95 -11.12
C THR A 37 -16.79 -0.40 -9.78
N ALA A 38 -17.48 0.61 -9.25
CA ALA A 38 -17.19 1.18 -7.93
C ALA A 38 -17.32 0.14 -6.79
N LEU A 39 -18.18 -0.87 -6.96
CA LEU A 39 -18.31 -1.97 -5.99
C LEU A 39 -17.01 -2.76 -5.85
N PHE A 40 -16.26 -2.94 -6.94
CA PHE A 40 -14.98 -3.62 -6.89
C PHE A 40 -13.94 -2.82 -6.10
N GLU A 41 -14.02 -1.49 -6.15
CA GLU A 41 -13.12 -0.60 -5.39
C GLU A 41 -13.30 -0.72 -3.88
N LYS A 42 -14.52 -1.05 -3.45
CA LYS A 42 -14.86 -1.24 -2.04
C LYS A 42 -14.35 -2.57 -1.47
N LYS A 43 -13.84 -3.50 -2.30
CA LYS A 43 -13.31 -4.77 -1.81
C LYS A 43 -12.07 -4.52 -0.93
N PRO A 44 -11.98 -5.13 0.27
CA PRO A 44 -10.80 -5.00 1.14
C PRO A 44 -9.49 -5.38 0.42
N SER A 45 -9.55 -6.38 -0.46
CA SER A 45 -8.41 -6.82 -1.27
C SER A 45 -7.97 -5.77 -2.31
N TYR A 46 -8.89 -4.96 -2.83
CA TYR A 46 -8.57 -3.90 -3.78
C TYR A 46 -8.00 -2.68 -3.07
N ILE A 47 -8.74 -2.14 -2.09
CA ILE A 47 -8.29 -0.95 -1.37
C ILE A 47 -7.03 -1.23 -0.55
N GLY A 48 -6.89 -2.44 0.01
CA GLY A 48 -5.69 -2.87 0.73
C GLY A 48 -4.44 -2.87 -0.16
N ARG A 49 -4.54 -3.28 -1.44
CA ARG A 49 -3.42 -3.21 -2.40
C ARG A 49 -2.98 -1.76 -2.63
N LYS A 50 -3.95 -0.85 -2.85
CA LYS A 50 -3.68 0.58 -3.00
C LYS A 50 -2.97 1.15 -1.77
N LEU A 51 -3.53 0.91 -0.59
CA LEU A 51 -2.99 1.39 0.68
C LEU A 51 -1.57 0.85 0.94
N LYS A 52 -1.33 -0.45 0.72
CA LYS A 52 0.00 -1.07 0.92
C LYS A 52 1.04 -0.52 -0.07
N ASN A 53 0.66 -0.25 -1.31
CA ASN A 53 1.56 0.33 -2.32
C ASN A 53 1.98 1.77 -2.01
N LEU A 54 1.16 2.51 -1.23
CA LEU A 54 1.41 3.88 -0.81
C LEU A 54 2.22 3.99 0.49
N LEU A 55 2.50 2.86 1.15
CA LEU A 55 3.39 2.85 2.30
C LEU A 55 4.81 3.23 1.90
N PRO A 56 5.55 3.93 2.79
CA PRO A 56 6.99 4.07 2.66
C PRO A 56 7.70 2.73 2.50
N ASP A 57 8.82 2.73 1.80
CA ASP A 57 9.56 1.52 1.43
C ASP A 57 9.94 0.66 2.64
N PHE A 58 10.32 1.29 3.75
CA PHE A 58 10.68 0.59 4.99
C PHE A 58 9.51 -0.19 5.63
N LEU A 59 8.26 0.21 5.39
CA LEU A 59 7.08 -0.53 5.83
C LEU A 59 6.61 -1.51 4.77
N ARG A 60 6.64 -1.12 3.49
CA ARG A 60 6.09 -1.91 2.39
C ARG A 60 6.76 -3.28 2.24
N ASN A 61 8.05 -3.35 2.58
CA ASN A 61 8.84 -4.58 2.53
C ASN A 61 8.66 -5.48 3.77
N LEU A 62 7.89 -5.06 4.77
CA LEU A 62 7.57 -5.88 5.94
C LEU A 62 6.35 -6.77 5.66
N THR A 63 6.28 -7.88 6.40
CA THR A 63 5.16 -8.83 6.41
C THR A 63 4.88 -9.31 7.83
N GLY A 64 3.70 -9.90 8.05
CA GLY A 64 3.31 -10.53 9.31
C GLY A 64 3.33 -9.56 10.50
N ASP A 65 3.79 -10.04 11.65
CA ASP A 65 3.79 -9.26 12.90
C ASP A 65 4.69 -8.02 12.85
N ARG A 66 5.78 -8.08 12.08
CA ARG A 66 6.66 -6.92 11.88
C ARG A 66 5.94 -5.79 11.15
N LEU A 67 5.18 -6.13 10.11
CA LEU A 67 4.34 -5.16 9.41
C LEU A 67 3.25 -4.64 10.34
N LYS A 68 2.53 -5.52 11.04
CA LYS A 68 1.45 -5.15 11.97
C LYS A 68 1.91 -4.13 13.00
N ASN A 69 2.99 -4.41 13.72
CA ASN A 69 3.46 -3.54 14.78
C ASN A 69 3.99 -2.20 14.22
N SER A 70 4.81 -2.26 13.17
CA SER A 70 5.39 -1.03 12.58
C SER A 70 4.33 -0.15 11.90
N LEU A 71 3.33 -0.76 11.27
CA LEU A 71 2.21 -0.05 10.66
C LEU A 71 1.34 0.63 11.71
N ARG A 72 1.06 -0.04 12.84
CA ARG A 72 0.34 0.57 13.96
C ARG A 72 1.06 1.81 14.45
N GLU A 73 2.35 1.71 14.76
CA GLU A 73 3.16 2.85 15.21
C GLU A 73 3.21 3.98 14.19
N PHE A 74 3.34 3.64 12.91
CA PHE A 74 3.33 4.63 11.84
C PHE A 74 2.00 5.39 11.75
N LEU A 75 0.87 4.68 11.82
CA LEU A 75 -0.46 5.30 11.76
C LEU A 75 -0.80 6.11 13.02
N LEU A 76 -0.27 5.73 14.19
CA LEU A 76 -0.40 6.54 15.41
C LEU A 76 0.37 7.86 15.32
N LYS A 77 1.55 7.86 14.70
CA LYS A 77 2.36 9.06 14.48
C LYS A 77 1.84 9.96 13.35
N ASN A 78 1.08 9.39 12.41
CA ASN A 78 0.51 10.08 11.26
C ASN A 78 -1.01 9.91 11.28
N PRO A 79 -1.72 10.66 12.15
CA PRO A 79 -3.16 10.48 12.31
C PRO A 79 -3.87 10.80 10.99
N VAL A 80 -4.47 9.76 10.42
CA VAL A 80 -5.31 9.81 9.23
C VAL A 80 -6.62 9.10 9.57
N TYR A 81 -7.70 9.87 9.59
CA TYR A 81 -9.02 9.44 10.04
C TYR A 81 -9.88 8.94 8.88
N THR A 82 -9.56 9.34 7.64
CA THR A 82 -10.23 8.89 6.41
C THR A 82 -9.27 8.21 5.43
N ILE A 83 -9.83 7.50 4.45
CA ILE A 83 -9.02 6.91 3.36
C ILE A 83 -8.44 8.03 2.51
N GLU A 84 -9.23 9.06 2.23
CA GLU A 84 -8.88 10.23 1.44
C GLU A 84 -7.67 10.97 2.04
N GLU A 85 -7.69 11.26 3.35
CA GLU A 85 -6.56 11.87 4.06
C GLU A 85 -5.27 11.03 3.95
N PHE A 86 -5.40 9.71 4.02
CA PHE A 86 -4.25 8.82 3.83
C PHE A 86 -3.68 8.91 2.41
N LEU A 87 -4.55 8.91 1.39
CA LEU A 87 -4.15 9.03 -0.01
C LEU A 87 -3.46 10.38 -0.27
N GLU A 88 -4.01 11.48 0.23
CA GLU A 88 -3.43 12.82 0.13
C GLU A 88 -2.06 12.89 0.80
N SER A 89 -1.94 12.35 2.03
CA SER A 89 -0.67 12.34 2.76
C SER A 89 0.43 11.58 2.00
N ALA A 90 0.07 10.51 1.28
CA ALA A 90 1.02 9.72 0.50
C ALA A 90 1.49 10.45 -0.76
N ASN A 91 0.58 11.18 -1.41
CA ASN A 91 0.91 12.01 -2.57
C ASN A 91 1.83 13.17 -2.16
N ALA A 92 1.52 13.86 -1.06
CA ALA A 92 2.36 14.95 -0.54
C ALA A 92 3.80 14.51 -0.24
N ARG A 93 3.99 13.30 0.31
CA ARG A 93 5.32 12.70 0.51
C ARG A 93 6.07 12.40 -0.81
N THR A 94 5.34 12.12 -1.89
CA THR A 94 5.94 11.84 -3.21
C THR A 94 6.36 13.13 -3.92
N THR A 95 5.63 14.23 -3.72
CA THR A 95 5.95 15.53 -4.35
C THR A 95 7.16 16.20 -3.70
N MET A 96 7.37 16.02 -2.39
CA MET A 96 8.53 16.59 -1.67
C MET A 96 9.90 16.02 -2.08
N THR A 97 9.95 14.84 -2.73
CA THR A 97 11.20 14.25 -3.21
C THR A 97 11.69 14.79 -4.56
N PHE A 98 10.94 15.69 -5.23
CA PHE A 98 11.31 16.26 -6.53
C PHE A 98 11.85 17.71 -6.48
N ASN A 99 12.00 18.30 -5.29
CA ASN A 99 12.62 19.62 -5.10
C ASN A 99 14.03 19.47 -4.49
N ILE A 100 14.94 18.80 -5.20
CA ILE A 100 16.39 18.84 -4.96
C ILE A 100 17.09 19.03 -6.31
#